data_AF-A0A0J8R1H3-F1
#
_entry.id   AF-A0A0J8R1H3-F1
#
_cell.length_a   1.000
_cell.length_b   1.000
_cell.length_c   1.000
_cell.angle_alpha   90.00
_cell.angle_beta   90.00
_cell.angle_gamma   90.00
#
_symmetry.space_group_name_H-M   'P 1'
#
loop_
_entity.id
_entity.type
_entity.pdbx_description
1 polymer ?
#
loop_
_entity_poly.entity_id
_entity_poly.type
_entity_poly.pdbx_seq_one_letter_code
_entity_poly.pdbx_strand_id
1 'polypeptide(L)'
;MAHSKRNTSLPHFTSYERSLLRSTWGSQSTRLSRESFLPFSSCRLCLLPARSPVVACATNGDIFCRECAVNDLLAQRKEIKRLEKERELEQQEKEENDERLAQEARERELKEFEMISMGLEDRKRKFSNREQDQDRTREGEGSPNSGEELARKKRKAFELDEMEMKRIAREERERIRKEIQRERA
;
A
#
# COMPACT_ATOMS: atom_id res chain seq x y z
N MET A 1 43.97 -24.53 -19.34
CA MET A 1 44.01 -23.11 -18.93
C MET A 1 43.15 -22.94 -17.69
N ALA A 2 43.76 -22.71 -16.52
CA ALA A 2 43.04 -22.66 -15.25
C ALA A 2 42.22 -21.36 -15.11
N HIS A 3 40.93 -21.51 -14.88
CA HIS A 3 39.95 -20.43 -14.64
C HIS A 3 40.14 -19.73 -13.28
N SER A 4 41.02 -20.25 -12.42
CA SER A 4 41.28 -19.76 -11.06
C SER A 4 42.09 -18.47 -10.96
N LYS A 5 42.60 -17.93 -12.09
CA LYS A 5 43.31 -16.65 -12.14
C LYS A 5 42.41 -15.49 -12.59
N ARG A 6 41.10 -15.71 -12.74
CA ARG A 6 40.13 -14.66 -13.07
C ARG A 6 39.64 -14.00 -11.78
N ASN A 7 39.64 -12.67 -11.79
CA ASN A 7 39.22 -11.76 -10.71
C ASN A 7 37.80 -12.05 -10.16
N THR A 8 36.97 -12.76 -10.94
CA THR A 8 35.58 -13.12 -10.58
C THR A 8 35.43 -14.51 -9.93
N SER A 9 36.51 -15.27 -9.77
CA SER A 9 36.47 -16.66 -9.28
C SER A 9 36.66 -16.82 -7.78
N LEU A 10 37.15 -15.77 -7.09
CA LEU A 10 37.36 -15.76 -5.65
C LEU A 10 36.18 -15.07 -4.95
N PRO A 11 35.67 -15.62 -3.82
CA PRO A 11 34.60 -15.00 -3.04
C PRO A 11 35.07 -13.79 -2.22
N HIS A 12 36.35 -13.44 -2.28
CA HIS A 12 36.94 -12.29 -1.60
C HIS A 12 37.81 -11.49 -2.57
N PHE A 13 37.74 -10.17 -2.48
CA PHE A 13 38.61 -9.30 -3.26
C PHE A 13 40.04 -9.33 -2.74
N THR A 14 40.99 -9.56 -3.64
CA THR A 14 42.42 -9.43 -3.36
C THR A 14 42.81 -7.97 -3.12
N SER A 15 43.99 -7.73 -2.54
CA SER A 15 44.48 -6.37 -2.26
C SER A 15 44.57 -5.50 -3.54
N TYR A 16 44.97 -6.11 -4.66
CA TYR A 16 45.07 -5.46 -5.96
C TYR A 16 43.68 -5.06 -6.50
N GLU A 17 42.69 -5.93 -6.39
CA GLU A 17 41.31 -5.66 -6.81
C GLU A 17 40.68 -4.55 -5.98
N ARG A 18 40.92 -4.56 -4.67
CA ARG A 18 40.53 -3.47 -3.76
C ARG A 18 41.22 -2.15 -4.13
N SER A 19 42.43 -2.16 -4.69
CA SER A 19 43.09 -0.94 -5.17
C SER A 19 42.47 -0.37 -6.45
N LEU A 20 41.98 -1.21 -7.35
CA LEU A 20 41.27 -0.78 -8.57
C LEU A 20 39.91 -0.18 -8.21
N LEU A 21 39.19 -0.85 -7.30
CA LEU A 21 37.87 -0.42 -6.82
C LEU A 21 37.92 0.82 -5.91
N ARG A 22 39.06 1.19 -5.33
CA ARG A 22 39.18 2.40 -4.49
C ARG A 22 38.77 3.69 -5.22
N SER A 23 38.86 3.71 -6.55
CA SER A 23 38.45 4.84 -7.40
C SER A 23 36.96 4.86 -7.77
N THR A 24 36.23 3.76 -7.54
CA THR A 24 34.81 3.62 -7.96
C THR A 24 33.88 3.23 -6.81
N TRP A 25 34.40 2.63 -5.75
CA TRP A 25 33.62 2.05 -4.65
C TRP A 25 34.22 2.38 -3.28
N GLY A 26 33.35 2.69 -2.31
CA GLY A 26 33.72 3.05 -0.94
C GLY A 26 33.85 4.56 -0.70
N SER A 27 34.33 4.93 0.49
CA SER A 27 34.58 6.32 0.86
C SER A 27 35.83 6.86 0.16
N GLN A 28 35.62 7.79 -0.77
CA GLN A 28 36.69 8.46 -1.49
C GLN A 28 36.99 9.81 -0.84
N SER A 29 38.25 10.05 -0.51
CA SER A 29 38.73 11.36 -0.08
C SER A 29 39.54 11.97 -1.20
N THR A 30 39.00 13.02 -1.82
CA THR A 30 39.67 13.80 -2.86
C THR A 30 39.71 15.26 -2.43
N ARG A 31 40.83 15.95 -2.67
CA ARG A 31 40.91 17.40 -2.46
C ARG A 31 40.12 18.11 -3.56
N LEU A 32 39.03 18.76 -3.19
CA LEU A 32 38.25 19.59 -4.10
C LEU A 32 39.03 20.88 -4.39
N SER A 33 39.29 21.15 -5.66
CA SER A 33 39.92 22.40 -6.10
C SER A 33 38.83 23.43 -6.43
N ARG A 34 39.23 24.67 -6.71
CA ARG A 34 38.30 25.73 -7.17
C ARG A 34 37.48 25.30 -8.40
N GLU A 35 38.07 24.49 -9.27
CA GLU A 35 37.43 23.99 -10.49
C GLU A 35 36.35 22.94 -10.21
N SER A 36 36.37 22.34 -9.02
CA SER A 36 35.32 21.42 -8.57
C SER A 36 34.03 22.15 -8.15
N PHE A 37 34.07 23.46 -7.97
CA PHE A 37 32.92 24.27 -7.58
C PHE A 37 32.38 25.04 -8.78
N LEU A 38 31.05 25.16 -8.82
CA LEU A 38 30.37 26.00 -9.80
C LEU A 38 30.63 27.49 -9.48
N PRO A 39 31.05 28.32 -10.46
CA PRO A 39 31.20 29.75 -10.23
C PRO A 39 29.88 30.41 -9.82
N PHE A 40 29.96 31.43 -8.95
CA PHE A 40 28.80 32.12 -8.38
C PHE A 40 27.78 32.62 -9.41
N SER A 41 28.23 33.09 -10.58
CA SER A 41 27.38 33.63 -11.64
C SER A 41 26.83 32.59 -12.62
N SER A 42 26.91 31.29 -12.30
CA SER A 42 26.46 30.24 -13.20
C SER A 42 24.99 29.93 -13.00
N CYS A 43 24.29 29.63 -14.09
CA CYS A 43 22.92 29.17 -14.05
C CYS A 43 22.84 27.78 -13.43
N ARG A 44 21.92 27.57 -12.49
CA ARG A 44 21.70 26.27 -11.84
C ARG A 44 21.05 25.21 -12.74
N LEU A 45 20.46 25.60 -13.87
CA LEU A 45 19.82 24.68 -14.82
C LEU A 45 20.78 24.20 -15.91
N CYS A 46 21.52 25.11 -16.55
CA CYS A 46 22.44 24.74 -17.63
C CYS A 46 23.91 24.62 -17.20
N LEU A 47 24.25 24.99 -15.96
CA LEU A 47 25.59 24.95 -15.38
C LEU A 47 26.64 25.81 -16.12
N LEU A 48 26.20 26.66 -17.03
CA LEU A 48 27.02 27.64 -17.73
C LEU A 48 26.90 29.02 -17.06
N PRO A 49 27.84 29.95 -17.32
CA PRO A 49 27.69 31.34 -16.91
C PRO A 49 26.34 31.90 -17.35
N ALA A 50 25.59 32.49 -16.40
CA ALA A 50 24.21 32.87 -16.62
C ALA A 50 24.10 34.01 -17.65
N ARG A 51 23.26 33.81 -18.67
CA ARG A 51 22.90 34.82 -19.67
C ARG A 51 21.60 35.48 -19.25
N SER A 52 21.56 36.81 -19.17
CA SER A 52 20.39 37.56 -18.68
C SER A 52 19.86 36.97 -17.36
N PRO A 53 20.62 37.09 -16.26
CA PRO A 53 20.35 36.37 -15.02
C PRO A 53 19.01 36.80 -14.41
N VAL A 54 18.24 35.82 -13.96
CA VAL A 54 17.02 35.99 -13.19
C VAL A 54 17.25 35.31 -11.84
N VAL A 55 16.86 35.97 -10.76
CA VAL A 55 16.94 35.43 -9.40
C VAL A 55 15.56 34.86 -9.05
N ALA A 56 15.48 33.56 -8.79
CA ALA A 56 14.20 32.89 -8.57
C ALA A 56 13.66 33.04 -7.13
N CYS A 57 14.53 33.30 -6.15
CA CYS A 57 14.15 33.31 -4.74
C CYS A 57 14.88 34.43 -3.97
N ALA A 58 14.09 35.24 -3.24
CA ALA A 58 14.62 36.34 -2.43
C ALA A 58 15.47 35.87 -1.23
N THR A 59 15.28 34.64 -0.75
CA THR A 59 16.01 34.11 0.41
C THR A 59 17.25 33.31 0.03
N ASN A 60 17.21 32.55 -1.07
CA ASN A 60 18.30 31.63 -1.45
C ASN A 60 19.22 32.19 -2.55
N GLY A 61 18.79 33.22 -3.27
CA GLY A 61 19.63 33.93 -4.24
C GLY A 61 20.09 33.10 -5.44
N ASP A 62 19.39 32.02 -5.78
CA ASP A 62 19.76 31.17 -6.91
C ASP A 62 19.61 31.88 -8.27
N ILE A 63 20.63 31.73 -9.12
CA ILE A 63 20.75 32.42 -10.41
C ILE A 63 20.39 31.46 -11.55
N PHE A 64 19.58 31.95 -12.48
CA PHE A 64 19.16 31.23 -13.67
C PHE A 64 19.27 32.08 -14.93
N CYS A 65 19.48 31.45 -16.09
CA CYS A 65 19.19 32.12 -17.36
C CYS A 65 17.68 32.30 -17.50
N ARG A 66 17.24 33.45 -18.01
CA ARG A 66 15.82 33.73 -18.27
C ARG A 66 15.15 32.63 -19.12
N GLU A 67 15.82 32.20 -20.18
CA GLU A 67 15.34 31.14 -21.07
C GLU A 67 15.17 29.79 -20.36
N CYS A 68 16.17 29.40 -19.55
CA CYS A 68 16.14 28.14 -18.83
C CYS A 68 15.02 28.12 -17.79
N ALA A 69 14.87 29.20 -17.02
CA ALA A 69 13.82 29.31 -16.01
C ALA A 69 12.42 29.22 -16.63
N VAL A 70 12.17 29.91 -17.74
CA VAL A 70 10.86 29.88 -18.41
C VAL A 70 10.57 28.49 -18.98
N ASN A 71 11.55 27.86 -19.63
CA ASN A 71 11.37 26.52 -20.20
C ASN A 71 11.11 25.47 -19.13
N ASP A 72 11.81 25.54 -18.00
CA ASP A 72 11.61 24.64 -16.87
C ASP A 72 10.20 24.81 -16.26
N LEU A 73 9.74 26.05 -16.03
CA LEU A 73 8.39 26.31 -15.54
C LEU A 73 7.30 25.81 -16.49
N LEU A 74 7.50 25.92 -17.81
CA LEU A 74 6.57 25.39 -18.80
C LEU A 74 6.55 23.86 -18.81
N ALA A 75 7.72 23.22 -18.70
CA ALA A 75 7.84 21.78 -18.61
C ALA A 75 7.17 21.24 -17.34
N GLN A 76 7.43 21.86 -16.18
CA GLN A 76 6.79 21.52 -14.91
C GLN A 76 5.28 21.66 -14.97
N ARG A 77 4.75 22.76 -15.53
CA ARG A 77 3.29 22.93 -15.70
C ARG A 77 2.68 21.86 -16.60
N LYS A 78 3.37 21.46 -17.66
CA LYS A 78 2.90 20.40 -18.56
C LYS A 78 2.87 19.04 -17.85
N GLU A 79 3.90 18.75 -17.06
CA GLU A 79 3.99 17.50 -16.30
C GLU A 79 2.95 17.45 -15.18
N ILE A 80 2.75 18.54 -14.43
CA ILE A 80 1.69 18.65 -13.42
C ILE A 80 0.33 18.35 -14.04
N LYS A 81 -0.01 18.99 -15.17
CA LYS A 81 -1.28 18.73 -15.88
C LYS A 81 -1.44 17.28 -16.33
N ARG A 82 -0.34 16.65 -16.76
CA ARG A 82 -0.34 15.23 -17.16
C ARG A 82 -0.66 14.34 -15.96
N LEU A 83 0.02 14.56 -14.84
CA LEU A 83 -0.17 13.81 -13.60
C LEU A 83 -1.56 14.05 -12.99
N GLU A 84 -2.07 15.29 -13.05
CA GLU A 84 -3.43 15.64 -12.62
C GLU A 84 -4.46 14.83 -13.42
N LYS A 85 -4.34 14.80 -14.75
CA LYS A 85 -5.24 14.02 -15.61
C LYS A 85 -5.16 12.52 -15.31
N GLU A 86 -3.97 11.98 -15.09
CA GLU A 86 -3.80 10.57 -14.74
C GLU A 86 -4.46 10.25 -13.39
N ARG A 87 -4.33 11.15 -12.41
CA ARG A 87 -5.01 11.02 -11.12
C ARG A 87 -6.53 11.13 -11.22
N GLU A 88 -7.04 12.02 -12.06
CA GLU A 88 -8.49 12.15 -12.32
C GLU A 88 -9.04 10.87 -12.94
N LEU A 89 -8.35 10.29 -13.93
CA LEU A 89 -8.74 9.02 -14.54
C LEU A 89 -8.71 7.86 -13.53
N GLU A 90 -7.64 7.77 -12.73
CA GLU A 90 -7.55 6.74 -11.68
C GLU A 90 -8.66 6.90 -10.62
N GLN A 91 -9.05 8.13 -10.30
CA GLN A 91 -10.18 8.39 -9.40
C GLN A 91 -11.51 7.96 -10.02
N GLN A 92 -11.76 8.30 -11.29
CA GLN A 92 -12.96 7.87 -12.01
C GLN A 92 -13.05 6.34 -12.10
N GLU A 93 -11.96 5.66 -12.46
CA GLU A 93 -11.92 4.19 -12.50
C GLU A 93 -12.17 3.56 -11.12
N LYS A 94 -11.67 4.18 -10.04
CA LYS A 94 -11.94 3.72 -8.67
C LYS A 94 -13.40 3.90 -8.30
N GLU A 95 -13.99 5.05 -8.61
CA GLU A 95 -15.41 5.34 -8.38
C GLU A 95 -16.31 4.37 -9.15
N GLU A 96 -16.05 4.15 -10.44
CA GLU A 96 -16.78 3.18 -11.27
C GLU A 96 -16.65 1.76 -10.74
N ASN A 97 -15.45 1.33 -10.33
CA ASN A 97 -15.25 0.02 -9.74
C ASN A 97 -15.97 -0.12 -8.39
N ASP A 98 -15.96 0.92 -7.56
CA ASP A 98 -16.67 0.95 -6.29
C ASP A 98 -18.19 0.91 -6.47
N GLU A 99 -18.73 1.62 -7.48
CA GLU A 99 -20.13 1.56 -7.84
C GLU A 99 -20.53 0.16 -8.34
N ARG A 100 -19.70 -0.47 -9.18
CA ARG A 100 -19.91 -1.84 -9.64
C ARG A 100 -19.88 -2.85 -8.49
N LEU A 101 -18.92 -2.72 -7.57
CA LEU A 101 -18.85 -3.55 -6.37
C LEU A 101 -20.05 -3.34 -5.46
N ALA A 102 -20.54 -2.09 -5.31
CA ALA A 102 -21.72 -1.79 -4.53
C ALA A 102 -23.00 -2.34 -5.16
N GLN A 103 -23.13 -2.32 -6.49
CA GLN A 103 -24.24 -2.96 -7.21
C GLN A 103 -24.22 -4.48 -6.99
N GLU A 104 -23.07 -5.12 -7.16
CA GLU A 104 -22.93 -6.57 -6.94
C GLU A 104 -23.24 -6.97 -5.49
N ALA A 105 -22.78 -6.19 -4.52
CA ALA A 105 -23.11 -6.40 -3.10
C ALA A 105 -24.63 -6.33 -2.86
N ARG A 106 -25.32 -5.33 -3.42
CA ARG A 106 -26.78 -5.22 -3.33
C ARG A 106 -27.50 -6.41 -3.96
N GLU A 107 -27.05 -6.89 -5.12
CA GLU A 107 -27.64 -8.06 -5.76
C GLU A 107 -27.45 -9.34 -4.94
N ARG A 108 -26.29 -9.51 -4.31
CA ARG A 108 -26.04 -10.65 -3.42
C ARG A 108 -26.90 -10.58 -2.15
N GLU A 109 -27.02 -9.39 -1.55
CA GLU A 109 -27.91 -9.14 -0.41
C GLU A 109 -29.37 -9.49 -0.74
N LEU A 110 -29.87 -9.05 -1.89
CA LEU A 110 -31.24 -9.37 -2.34
C LEU A 110 -31.43 -10.87 -2.54
N LYS A 111 -30.48 -11.56 -3.19
CA LYS A 111 -30.53 -13.02 -3.39
C LYS A 111 -30.50 -13.77 -2.06
N GLU A 112 -29.69 -13.34 -1.11
CA GLU A 112 -29.64 -13.95 0.23
C GLU A 112 -30.94 -13.73 0.98
N PHE A 113 -31.51 -12.52 0.90
CA PHE A 113 -32.81 -12.21 1.49
C PHE A 113 -33.95 -13.03 0.87
N GLU A 114 -33.98 -13.20 -0.46
CA GLU A 114 -34.94 -14.05 -1.16
C GLU A 114 -34.82 -15.51 -0.72
N MET A 115 -33.60 -16.04 -0.64
CA MET A 115 -33.33 -17.41 -0.17
C MET A 115 -33.78 -17.64 1.27
N ILE A 116 -33.54 -16.66 2.16
CA ILE A 116 -34.03 -16.67 3.54
C ILE A 116 -35.56 -16.66 3.57
N SER A 117 -36.19 -15.77 2.81
CA SER A 117 -37.64 -15.61 2.75
C SER A 117 -38.36 -16.86 2.18
N MET A 118 -37.71 -17.56 1.25
CA MET A 118 -38.19 -18.84 0.71
C MET A 118 -38.02 -20.02 1.68
N GLY A 119 -37.49 -19.82 2.89
CA GLY A 119 -37.31 -20.85 3.90
C GLY A 119 -36.16 -21.83 3.61
N LEU A 120 -35.21 -21.46 2.73
CA LEU A 120 -34.06 -22.29 2.35
C LEU A 120 -32.86 -22.17 3.32
N GLU A 121 -33.04 -21.53 4.48
CA GLU A 121 -32.00 -21.31 5.51
C GLU A 121 -31.34 -22.62 6.01
N ASP A 122 -32.07 -23.73 5.91
CA ASP A 122 -31.78 -24.97 6.61
C ASP A 122 -30.64 -25.81 5.99
N ARG A 123 -30.15 -25.45 4.79
CA ARG A 123 -29.05 -26.18 4.12
C ARG A 123 -27.66 -25.62 4.42
N LYS A 124 -27.48 -24.30 4.56
CA LYS A 124 -26.15 -23.69 4.78
C LYS A 124 -25.63 -23.93 6.22
N ARG A 125 -26.51 -23.87 7.22
CA ARG A 125 -26.18 -24.21 8.63
C ARG A 125 -25.87 -25.71 8.84
N LYS A 126 -26.45 -26.61 8.05
CA LYS A 126 -26.19 -28.07 8.15
C LYS A 126 -24.82 -28.49 7.58
N PHE A 127 -24.23 -27.72 6.67
CA PHE A 127 -22.89 -28.01 6.15
C PHE A 127 -21.78 -27.51 7.08
N SER A 128 -21.90 -26.32 7.67
CA SER A 128 -20.88 -25.78 8.59
C SER A 128 -20.81 -26.51 9.94
N ASN A 129 -21.93 -27.06 10.44
CA ASN A 129 -21.94 -27.80 11.70
C ASN A 129 -21.45 -29.25 11.57
N ARG A 130 -21.38 -29.81 10.36
CA ARG A 130 -21.02 -31.22 10.16
C ARG A 130 -19.50 -31.46 10.13
N GLU A 131 -18.70 -30.44 9.85
CA GLU A 131 -17.23 -30.54 9.88
C GLU A 131 -16.62 -30.35 11.28
N GLN A 132 -17.36 -29.78 12.24
CA GLN A 132 -16.82 -29.47 13.57
C GLN A 132 -17.21 -30.49 14.66
N ASP A 133 -18.08 -31.46 14.37
CA ASP A 133 -18.65 -32.38 15.36
C ASP A 133 -18.04 -33.81 15.32
N GLN A 134 -16.95 -34.03 14.57
CA GLN A 134 -16.33 -35.35 14.41
C GLN A 134 -15.12 -35.64 15.33
N ASP A 135 -14.78 -34.77 16.28
CA ASP A 135 -13.54 -34.92 17.08
C ASP A 135 -13.73 -34.86 18.61
N ARG A 136 -14.94 -35.08 19.15
CA ARG A 136 -15.16 -35.02 20.61
C ARG A 136 -16.10 -36.06 21.22
N THR A 137 -15.98 -37.32 20.81
CA THR A 137 -16.60 -38.41 21.58
C THR A 137 -15.66 -39.61 21.72
N ARG A 138 -14.77 -39.56 22.73
CA ARG A 138 -14.29 -40.76 23.41
C ARG A 138 -13.79 -40.47 24.82
N GLU A 139 -14.44 -41.13 25.78
CA GLU A 139 -13.95 -41.61 27.07
C GLU A 139 -13.93 -40.67 28.30
N GLY A 140 -14.61 -41.12 29.36
CA GLY A 140 -14.26 -40.80 30.75
C GLY A 140 -15.44 -40.52 31.70
N GLU A 141 -16.05 -41.57 32.25
CA GLU A 141 -16.94 -41.49 33.42
C GLU A 141 -16.14 -41.13 34.70
N GLY A 142 -16.70 -40.32 35.60
CA GLY A 142 -16.12 -40.05 36.93
C GLY A 142 -16.83 -38.97 37.75
N SER A 143 -17.76 -39.41 38.62
CA SER A 143 -18.27 -38.92 39.93
C SER A 143 -18.22 -37.43 40.36
N PRO A 144 -19.19 -36.93 41.16
CA PRO A 144 -19.39 -35.52 41.46
C PRO A 144 -18.80 -35.09 42.82
N ASN A 145 -18.09 -33.96 42.89
CA ASN A 145 -18.29 -32.97 43.94
C ASN A 145 -17.48 -31.68 43.75
N SER A 146 -17.95 -30.65 44.47
CA SER A 146 -17.35 -29.36 44.83
C SER A 146 -17.69 -28.18 43.93
N GLY A 147 -18.37 -27.21 44.55
CA GLY A 147 -18.83 -25.98 43.94
C GLY A 147 -17.70 -24.97 43.77
N GLU A 148 -17.85 -24.13 42.75
CA GLU A 148 -17.46 -22.73 42.77
C GLU A 148 -18.14 -21.99 41.61
N GLU A 149 -18.47 -20.73 41.88
CA GLU A 149 -19.32 -19.85 41.09
C GLU A 149 -18.88 -19.69 39.63
N LEU A 150 -19.68 -20.20 38.70
CA LEU A 150 -19.66 -19.70 37.33
C LEU A 150 -20.58 -18.48 37.25
N ALA A 151 -19.94 -17.31 37.25
CA ALA A 151 -20.52 -16.02 36.90
C ALA A 151 -21.36 -16.17 35.63
N ARG A 152 -22.69 -16.27 35.80
CA ARG A 152 -23.66 -16.09 34.74
C ARG A 152 -23.47 -14.67 34.22
N LYS A 153 -22.67 -14.50 33.17
CA LYS A 153 -22.72 -13.31 32.31
C LYS A 153 -24.18 -13.17 31.90
N LYS A 154 -24.91 -12.29 32.59
CA LYS A 154 -26.27 -11.88 32.21
C LYS A 154 -26.15 -11.49 30.74
N ARG A 155 -26.80 -12.27 29.87
CA ARG A 155 -26.99 -11.89 28.48
C ARG A 155 -27.65 -10.52 28.54
N LYS A 156 -26.92 -9.48 28.14
CA LYS A 156 -27.45 -8.12 28.04
C LYS A 156 -28.70 -8.25 27.18
N ALA A 157 -29.83 -7.79 27.69
CA ALA A 157 -31.06 -7.78 26.91
C ALA A 157 -30.75 -7.00 25.63
N PHE A 158 -30.87 -7.68 24.49
CA PHE A 158 -30.64 -7.07 23.19
C PHE A 158 -31.88 -6.22 22.92
N GLU A 159 -31.73 -4.91 23.10
CA GLU A 159 -32.74 -3.95 22.74
C GLU A 159 -32.46 -3.54 21.28
N LEU A 160 -33.37 -3.91 20.38
CA LEU A 160 -33.30 -3.60 18.96
C LEU A 160 -33.54 -2.11 18.73
N ASP A 161 -32.52 -1.31 18.99
CA ASP A 161 -32.56 0.13 18.75
C ASP A 161 -32.24 0.44 17.27
N GLU A 162 -32.87 1.46 16.70
CA GLU A 162 -32.72 1.80 15.28
C GLU A 162 -31.26 2.09 14.90
N MET A 163 -30.51 2.66 15.84
CA MET A 163 -29.09 2.95 15.68
C MET A 163 -28.23 1.68 15.64
N GLU A 164 -28.58 0.67 16.44
CA GLU A 164 -27.88 -0.62 16.47
C GLU A 164 -28.16 -1.42 15.19
N MET A 165 -29.40 -1.40 14.69
CA MET A 165 -29.77 -1.97 13.40
C MET A 165 -29.00 -1.33 12.23
N LYS A 166 -28.90 0.01 12.21
CA LYS A 166 -28.11 0.74 11.19
C LYS A 166 -26.60 0.45 11.30
N ARG A 167 -26.09 0.08 12.47
CA ARG A 167 -24.69 -0.33 12.65
C ARG A 167 -24.48 -1.74 12.09
N ILE A 168 -25.32 -2.70 12.47
CA ILE A 168 -25.26 -4.08 12.00
C ILE A 168 -25.38 -4.15 10.47
N ALA A 169 -26.33 -3.42 9.89
CA ALA A 169 -26.50 -3.37 8.44
C ALA A 169 -25.27 -2.79 7.70
N ARG A 170 -24.58 -1.80 8.30
CA ARG A 170 -23.32 -1.27 7.75
C ARG A 170 -22.17 -2.26 7.86
N GLU A 171 -22.05 -2.94 8.99
CA GLU A 171 -21.03 -3.97 9.23
C GLU A 171 -21.21 -5.17 8.29
N GLU A 172 -22.45 -5.64 8.05
CA GLU A 172 -22.73 -6.72 7.10
C GLU A 172 -22.42 -6.31 5.66
N ARG A 173 -22.82 -5.11 5.24
CA ARG A 173 -22.45 -4.54 3.93
C ARG A 173 -20.94 -4.49 3.72
N GLU A 174 -20.19 -4.06 4.73
CA GLU A 174 -18.73 -4.03 4.67
C GLU A 174 -18.11 -5.43 4.63
N ARG A 175 -18.68 -6.41 5.36
CA ARG A 175 -18.22 -7.80 5.31
C ARG A 175 -18.45 -8.41 3.94
N ILE A 176 -19.66 -8.25 3.38
CA ILE A 176 -19.99 -8.72 2.04
C ILE A 176 -19.03 -8.08 1.03
N ARG A 177 -18.85 -6.76 1.05
CA ARG A 177 -17.91 -6.05 0.16
C ARG A 177 -16.48 -6.61 0.26
N LYS A 178 -15.99 -6.89 1.47
CA LYS A 178 -14.66 -7.50 1.68
C LYS A 178 -14.58 -8.94 1.17
N GLU A 179 -15.65 -9.73 1.27
CA GLU A 179 -15.71 -11.08 0.71
C GLU A 179 -15.67 -11.05 -0.82
N ILE A 180 -16.45 -10.16 -1.47
CA ILE A 180 -16.39 -9.96 -2.94
C ILE A 180 -14.96 -9.61 -3.38
N GLN A 181 -14.30 -8.72 -2.63
CA GLN A 181 -12.92 -8.32 -2.93
C GLN A 181 -11.92 -9.47 -2.76
N ARG A 182 -12.09 -10.33 -1.74
CA ARG A 182 -11.24 -11.51 -1.53
C ARG A 182 -11.44 -12.59 -2.57
N GLU A 183 -12.66 -12.76 -3.11
CA GLU A 183 -12.96 -13.72 -4.18
C GLU A 183 -12.36 -13.29 -5.53
N ARG A 184 -12.14 -12.00 -5.73
CA ARG A 184 -11.58 -11.43 -6.96
C ARG A 184 -10.06 -11.24 -6.94
N ALA A 185 -9.44 -11.23 -5.76
CA ALA A 185 -7.99 -11.11 -5.58
C ALA A 185 -7.28 -12.45 -5.81
#